data_AF-A0A4R8DU47-F1
#
_entry.id   AF-A0A4R8DU47-F1
#
_cell.length_a   1.000
_cell.length_b   1.000
_cell.length_c   1.000
_cell.angle_alpha   90.00
_cell.angle_beta   90.00
_cell.angle_gamma   90.00
#
_symmetry.space_group_name_H-M   'P 1'
#
loop_
_entity.id
_entity.type
_entity.pdbx_description
1 polymer ?
#
loop_
_entity_poly.entity_id
_entity_poly.type
_entity_poly.pdbx_seq_one_letter_code
_entity_poly.pdbx_strand_id
1 'polypeptide(L)'
;MTTLRDHIILYDEECPMCKVYTRAFTATGMLDKDGRVPYQEAICPMVDMRRAVNEIALVDKKTGEVKYGIDSLFAVLGNAWPFWKPLFAWKPFAWLMRKAYAFISYNRKVIIPAPQRSDFQPSFRLRYRIAYLLFSWLIVGAILTAFAPLVVAPGGPYREYLICGGQIFFQGAVMALYARHKLWDYLGNMMTISLAGALLLVPALLLPLPARPYFMIVVALMVLEHIRRTRLLGLGWVPTITWILYRLIILYAIS
;
A
#
# COMPACT_ATOMS: atom_id res chain seq x y z
N MET A 1 -23.10 -17.37 8.83
CA MET A 1 -22.24 -16.23 9.18
C MET A 1 -22.73 -15.68 10.51
N THR A 2 -21.84 -15.39 11.45
CA THR A 2 -22.21 -14.92 12.81
C THR A 2 -21.63 -13.54 13.10
N THR A 3 -22.47 -12.63 13.59
CA THR A 3 -22.06 -11.25 13.95
C THR A 3 -21.27 -11.27 15.24
N LEU A 4 -20.14 -10.55 15.29
CA LEU A 4 -19.38 -10.34 16.50
C LEU A 4 -19.98 -9.15 17.25
N ARG A 5 -20.80 -9.45 18.26
CA ARG A 5 -21.51 -8.45 19.06
C ARG A 5 -20.63 -7.86 20.14
N ASP A 6 -20.97 -6.66 20.61
CA ASP A 6 -20.34 -6.00 21.76
C ASP A 6 -18.85 -5.71 21.56
N HIS A 7 -18.41 -5.63 20.30
CA HIS A 7 -17.03 -5.26 19.96
C HIS A 7 -17.00 -3.95 19.17
N ILE A 8 -15.98 -3.13 19.42
CA ILE A 8 -15.70 -1.91 18.65
C ILE A 8 -14.33 -2.04 18.01
N ILE A 9 -14.27 -1.86 16.69
CA ILE A 9 -13.01 -1.72 15.98
C ILE A 9 -12.66 -0.24 15.85
N LEU A 10 -11.50 0.15 16.39
CA LEU A 10 -10.96 1.49 16.32
C LEU A 10 -10.07 1.64 15.10
N TYR A 11 -10.49 2.44 14.13
CA TYR A 11 -9.81 2.58 12.84
C TYR A 11 -9.35 4.02 12.58
N ASP A 12 -8.48 4.17 11.58
CA ASP A 12 -7.95 5.47 11.17
C ASP A 12 -8.88 6.18 10.17
N GLU A 13 -9.45 7.33 10.56
CA GLU A 13 -10.34 8.12 9.70
C GLU A 13 -9.66 8.65 8.44
N GLU A 14 -8.35 8.87 8.49
CA GLU A 14 -7.56 9.38 7.37
C GLU A 14 -7.15 8.28 6.39
N CYS A 15 -7.17 7.01 6.82
CA CYS A 15 -6.75 5.88 6.02
C CYS A 15 -7.94 5.34 5.19
N PRO A 16 -8.00 5.58 3.86
CA PRO A 16 -9.15 5.16 3.07
C PRO A 16 -9.30 3.64 3.03
N MET A 17 -8.19 2.91 3.03
CA MET A 17 -8.18 1.45 3.16
C MET A 17 -8.89 1.00 4.44
N CYS A 18 -8.56 1.65 5.56
CA CYS A 18 -9.12 1.37 6.89
C CYS A 18 -10.62 1.62 6.93
N LYS A 19 -11.08 2.71 6.31
CA LYS A 19 -12.50 2.99 6.16
C LYS A 19 -13.24 1.93 5.35
N VAL A 20 -12.65 1.48 4.24
CA VAL A 20 -13.30 0.53 3.31
C VAL A 20 -13.52 -0.83 4.00
N TYR A 21 -12.47 -1.44 4.55
CA TYR A 21 -12.65 -2.79 5.12
C TYR A 21 -13.49 -2.79 6.41
N THR A 22 -13.35 -1.77 7.28
CA THR A 22 -14.18 -1.70 8.50
C THR A 22 -15.64 -1.39 8.18
N ARG A 23 -15.90 -0.65 7.08
CA ARG A 23 -17.27 -0.45 6.57
C ARG A 23 -17.82 -1.76 6.04
N ALA A 24 -17.01 -2.55 5.35
CA ALA A 24 -17.44 -3.87 4.89
C ALA A 24 -17.83 -4.76 6.07
N PHE A 25 -17.08 -4.76 7.18
CA PHE A 25 -17.43 -5.56 8.37
C PHE A 25 -18.80 -5.24 8.95
N THR A 26 -19.16 -3.96 9.05
CA THR A 26 -20.48 -3.54 9.55
C THR A 26 -21.58 -3.75 8.51
N ALA A 27 -21.33 -3.42 7.23
CA ALA A 27 -22.29 -3.57 6.14
C ALA A 27 -22.66 -5.03 5.85
N THR A 28 -21.71 -5.95 6.01
CA THR A 28 -21.95 -7.40 5.82
C THR A 28 -22.49 -8.08 7.07
N GLY A 29 -22.52 -7.39 8.23
CA GLY A 29 -22.99 -7.95 9.50
C GLY A 29 -21.94 -8.80 10.24
N MET A 30 -20.66 -8.66 9.92
CA MET A 30 -19.56 -9.30 10.68
C MET A 30 -19.32 -8.60 12.02
N LEU A 31 -19.59 -7.30 12.09
CA LEU A 31 -19.63 -6.47 13.29
C LEU A 31 -21.01 -5.82 13.42
N ASP A 32 -21.35 -5.36 14.63
CA ASP A 32 -22.53 -4.53 14.86
C ASP A 32 -22.48 -3.25 14.01
N LYS A 33 -23.64 -2.65 13.73
CA LYS A 33 -23.73 -1.40 12.94
C LYS A 33 -22.87 -0.28 13.53
N ASP A 34 -22.85 -0.19 14.86
CA ASP A 34 -22.04 0.75 15.64
C ASP A 34 -20.71 0.13 16.10
N GLY A 35 -20.29 -0.98 15.47
CA GLY A 35 -19.10 -1.75 15.81
C GLY A 35 -17.80 -1.17 15.26
N ARG A 36 -17.80 0.05 14.69
CA ARG A 36 -16.60 0.76 14.24
C ARG A 36 -16.62 2.21 14.71
N VAL A 37 -15.48 2.69 15.18
CA VAL A 37 -15.31 4.09 15.61
C VAL A 37 -13.96 4.59 15.12
N PRO A 38 -13.85 5.81 14.56
CA PRO A 38 -12.56 6.40 14.27
C PRO A 38 -11.80 6.70 15.57
N TYR A 39 -10.54 6.30 15.66
CA TYR A 39 -9.78 6.49 16.90
C TYR A 39 -9.55 7.98 17.22
N GLN A 40 -9.65 8.86 16.23
CA GLN A 40 -9.57 10.32 16.41
C GLN A 40 -10.74 10.86 17.26
N GLU A 41 -11.86 10.15 17.30
CA GLU A 41 -13.08 10.53 18.03
C GLU A 41 -13.32 9.64 19.26
N ALA A 42 -12.53 8.57 19.42
CA ALA A 42 -12.72 7.59 20.48
C ALA A 42 -11.98 8.00 21.77
N ILE A 43 -12.72 8.09 22.87
CA ILE A 43 -12.15 8.12 24.22
C ILE A 43 -12.26 6.70 24.79
N CYS A 44 -11.16 5.94 24.71
CA CYS A 44 -11.11 4.55 25.20
C CYS A 44 -9.89 4.36 26.11
N PRO A 45 -10.04 4.45 27.44
CA PRO A 45 -8.93 4.32 28.39
C PRO A 45 -8.19 2.98 28.32
N MET A 46 -8.88 1.93 27.85
CA MET A 46 -8.35 0.56 27.75
C MET A 46 -7.40 0.37 26.55
N VAL A 47 -7.32 1.36 25.66
CA VAL A 47 -6.57 1.25 24.39
C VAL A 47 -5.26 2.01 24.49
N ASP A 48 -4.16 1.32 24.17
CA ASP A 48 -2.90 1.99 23.88
C ASP A 48 -3.02 2.67 22.52
N MET A 49 -3.30 3.98 22.54
CA MET A 49 -3.48 4.77 21.32
C MET A 49 -2.23 4.81 20.44
N ARG A 50 -1.02 4.79 21.02
CA ARG A 50 0.23 4.76 20.23
C ARG A 50 0.33 3.46 19.44
N ARG A 51 -0.12 2.36 20.03
CA ARG A 51 -0.20 1.08 19.36
C ARG A 51 -1.34 1.03 18.35
N ALA A 52 -2.54 1.48 18.73
CA ALA A 52 -3.75 1.48 17.90
C ALA A 52 -3.58 2.19 16.55
N VAL A 53 -2.79 3.26 16.54
CA VAL A 53 -2.46 4.01 15.32
C VAL A 53 -1.67 3.15 14.34
N ASN A 54 -0.77 2.27 14.80
CA ASN A 54 0.02 1.39 13.93
C ASN A 54 -0.67 0.03 13.67
N GLU A 55 -1.45 -0.44 14.64
CA GLU A 55 -2.11 -1.74 14.66
C GLU A 55 -3.57 -1.52 15.04
N ILE A 56 -4.49 -1.72 14.12
CA ILE A 56 -5.93 -1.50 14.36
C ILE A 56 -6.40 -2.23 15.63
N ALA A 57 -7.11 -1.55 16.53
CA ALA A 57 -7.54 -2.13 17.80
C ALA A 57 -8.98 -2.63 17.72
N LEU A 58 -9.26 -3.80 18.28
CA LEU A 58 -10.60 -4.33 18.49
C LEU A 58 -10.82 -4.49 19.99
N VAL A 59 -11.80 -3.77 20.52
CA VAL A 59 -12.13 -3.70 21.94
C VAL A 59 -13.38 -4.53 22.19
N ASP A 60 -13.30 -5.48 23.13
CA ASP A 60 -14.46 -6.13 23.71
C ASP A 60 -15.06 -5.22 24.79
N LYS A 61 -16.31 -4.78 24.61
CA LYS A 61 -17.00 -3.86 25.54
C LYS A 61 -17.36 -4.51 26.87
N LYS A 62 -17.45 -5.85 26.94
CA LYS A 62 -17.84 -6.58 28.15
C LYS A 62 -16.65 -6.88 29.04
N THR A 63 -15.56 -7.33 28.44
CA THR A 63 -14.37 -7.78 29.18
C THR A 63 -13.29 -6.70 29.28
N GLY A 64 -13.31 -5.71 28.38
CA GLY A 64 -12.24 -4.73 28.22
C GLY A 64 -11.00 -5.29 27.52
N GLU A 65 -11.04 -6.53 27.02
CA GLU A 65 -9.94 -7.12 26.26
C GLU A 65 -9.73 -6.35 24.94
N VAL A 66 -8.47 -6.00 24.66
CA VAL A 66 -8.10 -5.32 23.41
C VAL A 66 -7.19 -6.21 22.58
N LYS A 67 -7.65 -6.55 21.38
CA LYS A 67 -6.85 -7.20 20.34
C LYS A 67 -6.30 -6.15 19.39
N TYR A 68 -5.11 -6.38 18.85
CA TYR A 68 -4.42 -5.43 17.99
C TYR A 68 -4.01 -6.06 16.65
N GLY A 69 -3.97 -5.24 15.61
CA GLY A 69 -3.41 -5.57 14.31
C GLY A 69 -4.17 -6.70 13.62
N ILE A 70 -3.43 -7.72 13.15
CA ILE A 70 -4.04 -8.86 12.45
C ILE A 70 -4.89 -9.73 13.39
N ASP A 71 -4.56 -9.78 14.69
CA ASP A 71 -5.32 -10.59 15.65
C ASP A 71 -6.74 -10.01 15.82
N SER A 72 -6.90 -8.69 15.70
CA SER A 72 -8.21 -8.02 15.59
C SER A 72 -9.01 -8.52 14.38
N LEU A 73 -8.36 -8.60 13.21
CA LEU A 73 -9.01 -9.05 11.97
C LEU A 73 -9.37 -10.54 12.04
N PHE A 74 -8.49 -11.37 12.61
CA PHE A 74 -8.76 -12.79 12.85
C PHE A 74 -9.92 -13.00 13.81
N ALA A 75 -10.09 -12.17 14.83
CA ALA A 75 -11.24 -12.24 15.73
C ALA A 75 -12.55 -11.97 14.98
N VAL A 76 -12.60 -10.90 14.18
CA VAL A 76 -13.79 -10.55 13.38
C VAL A 76 -14.10 -11.62 12.34
N LEU A 77 -13.12 -11.96 11.49
CA LEU A 77 -13.29 -12.93 10.41
C LEU A 77 -13.52 -14.35 10.92
N GLY A 78 -12.81 -14.74 11.98
CA GLY A 78 -12.97 -16.04 12.61
C GLY A 78 -14.35 -16.17 13.24
N ASN A 79 -14.91 -15.10 13.82
CA ASN A 79 -16.29 -15.11 14.28
C ASN A 79 -17.28 -15.18 13.11
N ALA A 80 -17.08 -14.38 12.06
CA ALA A 80 -17.98 -14.37 10.89
C ALA A 80 -18.02 -15.73 10.17
N TRP A 81 -16.86 -16.36 10.01
CA TRP A 81 -16.66 -17.63 9.32
C TRP A 81 -15.88 -18.62 10.19
N PRO A 82 -16.57 -19.35 11.09
CA PRO A 82 -15.95 -20.26 12.04
C PRO A 82 -15.06 -21.34 11.41
N PHE A 83 -15.34 -21.73 10.16
CA PHE A 83 -14.55 -22.68 9.39
C PHE A 83 -13.06 -22.27 9.28
N TRP A 84 -12.75 -20.97 9.24
CA TRP A 84 -11.37 -20.48 9.13
C TRP A 84 -10.65 -20.32 10.49
N LYS A 85 -11.35 -20.50 11.62
CA LYS A 85 -10.73 -20.36 12.96
C LYS A 85 -9.50 -21.25 13.16
N PRO A 86 -9.48 -22.55 12.74
CA PRO A 86 -8.30 -23.38 12.89
C PRO A 86 -7.08 -22.83 12.13
N LEU A 87 -7.30 -22.28 10.93
CA LEU A 87 -6.24 -21.66 10.13
C LEU A 87 -5.69 -20.41 10.84
N PHE A 88 -6.57 -19.55 11.36
CA PHE A 88 -6.16 -18.33 12.08
C PHE A 88 -5.44 -18.64 13.40
N ALA A 89 -5.73 -19.79 14.03
CA ALA A 89 -5.05 -20.27 15.22
C ALA A 89 -3.71 -20.98 14.91
N TRP A 90 -3.48 -21.41 13.67
CA TRP A 90 -2.25 -22.10 13.28
C TRP A 90 -1.05 -21.13 13.30
N LYS A 91 -0.13 -21.35 14.24
CA LYS A 91 0.97 -20.41 14.55
C LYS A 91 1.82 -19.99 13.34
N PRO A 92 2.22 -20.89 12.41
CA PRO A 92 3.00 -20.49 11.23
C PRO A 92 2.23 -19.53 10.32
N PHE A 93 0.95 -19.79 10.06
CA PHE A 93 0.10 -18.92 9.26
C PHE A 93 -0.12 -17.57 9.96
N ALA A 94 -0.48 -17.58 11.25
CA ALA A 94 -0.66 -16.35 12.01
C ALA A 94 0.62 -15.51 12.05
N TRP A 95 1.79 -16.14 12.22
CA TRP A 95 3.08 -15.47 12.16
C TRP A 95 3.33 -14.80 10.81
N LEU A 96 3.08 -15.52 9.71
CA LEU A 96 3.24 -14.98 8.35
C LEU A 96 2.31 -13.78 8.12
N MET A 97 1.04 -13.92 8.51
CA MET A 97 0.04 -12.86 8.35
C MET A 97 0.35 -11.64 9.23
N ARG A 98 0.95 -11.81 10.42
CA ARG A 98 1.47 -10.68 11.22
C ARG A 98 2.56 -9.92 10.47
N LYS A 99 3.48 -10.62 9.78
CA LYS A 99 4.52 -9.97 8.97
C LYS A 99 3.92 -9.23 7.77
N ALA A 100 2.99 -9.87 7.05
CA ALA A 100 2.28 -9.26 5.93
C ALA A 100 1.46 -8.03 6.36
N TYR A 101 0.73 -8.13 7.47
CA TYR A 101 0.00 -7.02 8.05
C TYR A 101 0.92 -5.85 8.40
N ALA A 102 2.02 -6.10 9.10
CA ALA A 102 2.99 -5.06 9.44
C ALA A 102 3.57 -4.41 8.17
N PHE A 103 3.92 -5.21 7.17
CA PHE A 103 4.44 -4.72 5.89
C PHE A 103 3.47 -3.74 5.21
N ILE A 104 2.17 -4.05 5.18
CA ILE A 104 1.14 -3.16 4.63
C ILE A 104 0.93 -1.95 5.54
N SER A 105 0.74 -2.16 6.85
CA SER A 105 0.40 -1.09 7.79
C SER A 105 1.47 0.02 7.84
N TYR A 106 2.76 -0.36 7.91
CA TYR A 106 3.87 0.62 7.92
C TYR A 106 4.09 1.33 6.57
N ASN A 107 3.50 0.82 5.48
CA ASN A 107 3.55 1.45 4.16
C ASN A 107 2.21 2.05 3.72
N ARG A 108 1.16 2.00 4.55
CA ARG A 108 -0.19 2.42 4.16
C ARG A 108 -0.27 3.85 3.62
N LYS A 109 0.53 4.77 4.18
CA LYS A 109 0.64 6.17 3.75
C LYS A 109 1.15 6.34 2.32
N VAL A 110 2.02 5.45 1.85
CA VAL A 110 2.49 5.49 0.47
C VAL A 110 1.65 4.62 -0.44
N ILE A 111 0.99 3.59 0.08
CA ILE A 111 0.07 2.76 -0.71
C ILE A 111 -1.18 3.58 -1.09
N ILE A 112 -1.84 4.18 -0.10
CA ILE A 112 -3.00 5.05 -0.28
C ILE A 112 -2.76 6.35 0.51
N PRO A 113 -2.18 7.38 -0.12
CA PRO A 113 -1.93 8.65 0.53
C PRO A 113 -3.25 9.40 0.77
N ALA A 114 -3.34 10.05 1.93
CA ALA A 114 -4.44 10.91 2.31
C ALA A 114 -3.92 12.21 2.93
N PRO A 115 -4.70 13.31 2.88
CA PRO A 115 -4.35 14.55 3.58
C PRO A 115 -4.28 14.31 5.09
N GLN A 116 -3.24 14.84 5.72
CA GLN A 116 -3.08 14.81 7.17
C GLN A 116 -4.03 15.82 7.84
N ARG A 117 -4.73 15.40 8.89
CA ARG A 117 -5.69 16.20 9.68
C ARG A 117 -5.55 16.00 11.20
N SER A 118 -4.87 14.96 11.64
CA SER A 118 -4.70 14.55 13.04
C SER A 118 -3.22 14.41 13.40
N ASP A 119 -2.91 14.67 14.68
CA ASP A 119 -1.58 14.52 15.26
C ASP A 119 -1.17 13.05 15.45
N PHE A 120 -2.15 12.15 15.57
CA PHE A 120 -1.92 10.71 15.68
C PHE A 120 -1.63 10.12 14.30
N GLN A 121 -0.35 9.92 14.02
CA GLN A 121 0.13 9.44 12.74
C GLN A 121 0.89 8.11 12.88
N PRO A 122 0.68 7.14 11.96
CA PRO A 122 1.44 5.91 11.97
C PRO A 122 2.93 6.17 11.85
N SER A 123 3.69 5.42 12.65
CA SER A 123 5.13 5.56 12.78
C SER A 123 5.83 5.12 11.49
N PHE A 124 6.79 5.92 11.03
CA PHE A 124 7.65 5.52 9.93
C PHE A 124 8.66 4.47 10.40
N ARG A 125 8.82 3.39 9.63
CA ARG A 125 9.83 2.36 9.88
C ARG A 125 10.61 2.05 8.63
N LEU A 126 11.87 2.47 8.60
CA LEU A 126 12.76 2.35 7.45
C LEU A 126 12.87 0.92 6.91
N ARG A 127 13.00 -0.08 7.80
CA ARG A 127 13.08 -1.50 7.40
C ARG A 127 11.92 -1.96 6.52
N TYR A 128 10.69 -1.52 6.83
CA TYR A 128 9.50 -1.88 6.05
C TYR A 128 9.39 -1.07 4.77
N ARG A 129 9.91 0.16 4.76
CA ARG A 129 9.99 0.97 3.54
C ARG A 129 10.98 0.35 2.54
N ILE A 130 12.17 -0.05 2.99
CA ILE A 130 13.15 -0.73 2.12
C ILE A 130 12.56 -2.04 1.59
N ALA A 131 11.97 -2.87 2.46
CA ALA A 131 11.31 -4.10 2.02
C ALA A 131 10.23 -3.82 0.97
N TYR A 132 9.45 -2.75 1.12
CA TYR A 132 8.41 -2.36 0.16
C TYR A 132 8.98 -1.91 -1.19
N LEU A 133 10.06 -1.12 -1.18
CA LEU A 133 10.74 -0.70 -2.41
C LEU A 133 11.31 -1.91 -3.15
N LEU A 134 11.99 -2.83 -2.45
CA LEU A 134 12.53 -4.06 -3.04
C LEU A 134 11.43 -4.96 -3.61
N PHE A 135 10.38 -5.21 -2.83
CA PHE A 135 9.23 -5.99 -3.27
C PHE A 135 8.59 -5.41 -4.53
N SER A 136 8.31 -4.10 -4.53
CA SER A 136 7.71 -3.42 -5.67
C SER A 136 8.64 -3.43 -6.88
N TRP A 137 9.95 -3.22 -6.69
CA TRP A 137 10.95 -3.25 -7.75
C TRP A 137 11.01 -4.61 -8.44
N LEU A 138 11.06 -5.70 -7.67
CA LEU A 138 11.12 -7.05 -8.22
C LEU A 138 9.86 -7.40 -9.02
N ILE A 139 8.68 -7.08 -8.50
CA ILE A 139 7.42 -7.36 -9.20
C ILE A 139 7.29 -6.51 -10.47
N VAL A 140 7.59 -5.21 -10.38
CA VAL A 140 7.55 -4.31 -11.54
C VAL A 140 8.53 -4.77 -12.61
N GLY A 141 9.77 -5.11 -12.23
CA GLY A 141 10.78 -5.64 -13.15
C GLY A 141 10.32 -6.93 -13.83
N ALA A 142 9.74 -7.86 -13.08
CA ALA A 142 9.23 -9.12 -13.62
C ALA A 142 8.09 -8.91 -14.64
N ILE A 143 7.09 -8.10 -14.27
CA ILE A 143 5.94 -7.84 -15.16
C ILE A 143 6.40 -7.09 -16.41
N LEU A 144 7.24 -6.06 -16.28
CA LEU A 144 7.75 -5.32 -17.42
C LEU A 144 8.62 -6.19 -18.33
N THR A 145 9.41 -7.11 -17.78
CA THR A 145 10.19 -8.06 -18.58
C THR A 145 9.28 -8.95 -19.43
N ALA A 146 8.17 -9.44 -18.85
CA ALA A 146 7.18 -10.22 -19.58
C ALA A 146 6.39 -9.39 -20.61
N PHE A 147 6.15 -8.11 -20.31
CA PHE A 147 5.35 -7.21 -21.16
C PHE A 147 6.15 -6.56 -22.30
N ALA A 148 7.45 -6.34 -22.12
CA ALA A 148 8.30 -5.62 -23.06
C ALA A 148 8.20 -6.12 -24.52
N PRO A 149 8.21 -7.44 -24.81
CA PRO A 149 8.13 -7.95 -26.18
C PRO A 149 6.85 -7.55 -26.94
N LEU A 150 5.79 -7.16 -26.22
CA LEU A 150 4.52 -6.74 -26.83
C LEU A 150 4.53 -5.29 -27.33
N VAL A 151 5.51 -4.48 -26.89
CA VAL A 151 5.54 -3.03 -27.16
C VAL A 151 6.84 -2.58 -27.80
N VAL A 152 7.98 -3.12 -27.35
CA VAL A 152 9.33 -2.75 -27.79
C VAL A 152 10.18 -3.98 -28.08
N ALA A 153 11.37 -3.79 -28.66
CA ALA A 153 12.28 -4.90 -28.90
C ALA A 153 12.64 -5.62 -27.57
N PRO A 154 12.65 -6.97 -27.56
CA PRO A 154 13.03 -7.73 -26.38
C PRO A 154 14.49 -7.42 -26.00
N GLY A 155 14.74 -7.26 -24.70
CA GLY A 155 16.09 -7.06 -24.16
C GLY A 155 16.56 -8.28 -23.38
N GLY A 156 17.76 -8.18 -22.79
CA GLY A 156 18.23 -9.19 -21.84
C GLY A 156 17.30 -9.32 -20.61
N PRO A 157 17.33 -10.47 -19.91
CA PRO A 157 16.40 -10.79 -18.82
C PRO A 157 16.46 -9.82 -17.63
N TYR A 158 17.56 -9.07 -17.50
CA TYR A 158 17.78 -8.10 -16.43
C TYR A 158 17.51 -6.64 -16.83
N ARG A 159 17.20 -6.37 -18.12
CA ARG A 159 17.08 -4.99 -18.64
C ARG A 159 16.08 -4.17 -17.82
N GLU A 160 14.85 -4.66 -17.67
CA GLU A 160 13.80 -3.91 -16.98
C GLU A 160 14.06 -3.76 -15.47
N TYR A 161 14.74 -4.74 -14.86
CA TYR A 161 15.19 -4.63 -13.47
C TYR A 161 16.22 -3.51 -13.30
N LEU A 162 17.22 -3.43 -14.19
CA LEU A 162 18.24 -2.40 -14.15
C LEU A 162 17.64 -1.01 -14.39
N ILE A 163 16.72 -0.87 -15.35
CA ILE A 163 16.04 0.40 -15.62
C ILE A 163 15.18 0.83 -14.42
N CYS A 164 14.40 -0.09 -13.84
CA CYS A 164 13.56 0.25 -12.69
C CYS A 164 14.40 0.53 -11.43
N GLY A 165 15.46 -0.23 -11.20
CA GLY A 165 16.38 -0.02 -10.08
C GLY A 165 17.12 1.31 -10.22
N GLY A 166 17.65 1.58 -11.42
CA GLY A 166 18.28 2.86 -11.75
C GLY A 166 17.35 4.05 -11.55
N GLN A 167 16.06 3.93 -11.90
CA GLN A 167 15.06 4.96 -11.63
C GLN A 167 14.93 5.25 -10.12
N ILE A 168 14.90 4.21 -9.27
CA ILE A 168 14.84 4.38 -7.81
C ILE A 168 16.07 5.13 -7.29
N PHE A 169 17.27 4.75 -7.73
CA PHE A 169 18.51 5.40 -7.30
C PHE A 169 18.60 6.84 -7.79
N PHE A 170 18.29 7.08 -9.07
CA PHE A 170 18.30 8.41 -9.67
C PHE A 170 17.33 9.36 -8.96
N GLN A 171 16.08 8.91 -8.78
CA GLN A 171 15.06 9.67 -8.06
C GLN A 171 15.40 9.86 -6.58
N GLY A 172 16.03 8.86 -5.96
CA GLY A 172 16.56 8.97 -4.60
C GLY A 172 17.62 10.07 -4.49
N ALA A 173 18.55 10.15 -5.45
CA ALA A 173 19.58 11.19 -5.49
C ALA A 173 18.98 12.58 -5.72
N VAL A 174 18.05 12.71 -6.68
CA VAL A 174 17.32 13.97 -6.93
C VAL A 174 16.63 14.44 -5.64
N MET A 175 15.92 13.56 -4.96
CA MET A 175 15.20 13.91 -3.73
C MET A 175 16.12 14.17 -2.54
N ALA A 176 17.28 13.52 -2.46
CA ALA A 176 18.26 13.79 -1.42
C ALA A 176 18.78 15.22 -1.49
N LEU A 177 18.91 15.77 -2.70
CA LEU A 177 19.34 17.15 -2.95
C LEU A 177 18.18 18.15 -2.86
N TYR A 178 17.01 17.80 -3.39
CA TYR A 178 15.88 18.71 -3.51
C TYR A 178 15.02 18.80 -2.24
N ALA A 179 14.69 17.68 -1.61
CA ALA A 179 13.81 17.64 -0.44
C ALA A 179 14.06 16.39 0.42
N ARG A 180 15.26 16.31 1.04
CA ARG A 180 15.74 15.15 1.80
C ARG A 180 14.74 14.64 2.85
N HIS A 181 14.02 15.54 3.51
CA HIS A 181 13.02 15.22 4.54
C HIS A 181 11.80 14.45 3.99
N LYS A 182 11.52 14.52 2.68
CA LYS A 182 10.42 13.82 2.01
C LYS A 182 10.88 12.63 1.16
N LEU A 183 12.18 12.32 1.15
CA LEU A 183 12.79 11.32 0.28
C LEU A 183 12.08 9.96 0.36
N TRP A 184 11.92 9.42 1.57
CA TRP A 184 11.35 8.09 1.75
C TRP A 184 9.87 8.02 1.42
N ASP A 185 9.13 9.09 1.68
CA ASP A 185 7.71 9.19 1.33
C ASP A 185 7.51 9.32 -0.17
N TYR A 186 8.35 10.10 -0.84
CA TYR A 186 8.35 10.19 -2.29
C TYR A 186 8.69 8.85 -2.94
N LEU A 187 9.81 8.21 -2.56
CA LEU A 187 10.22 6.93 -3.15
C LEU A 187 9.15 5.86 -2.97
N GLY A 188 8.52 5.81 -1.79
CA GLY A 188 7.39 4.91 -1.55
C GLY A 188 6.22 5.18 -2.48
N ASN A 189 5.80 6.44 -2.62
CA ASN A 189 4.68 6.82 -3.51
C ASN A 189 4.99 6.52 -4.99
N MET A 190 6.20 6.86 -5.45
CA MET A 190 6.65 6.57 -6.81
C MET A 190 6.63 5.06 -7.11
N MET A 191 7.10 4.24 -6.16
CA MET A 191 7.07 2.79 -6.32
C MET A 191 5.67 2.21 -6.24
N THR A 192 4.77 2.79 -5.43
CA THR A 192 3.35 2.40 -5.44
C THR A 192 2.71 2.66 -6.80
N ILE A 193 2.98 3.81 -7.43
CA ILE A 193 2.48 4.11 -8.78
C ILE A 193 3.06 3.11 -9.79
N SER A 194 4.35 2.83 -9.70
CA SER A 194 5.03 1.88 -10.59
C SER A 194 4.45 0.47 -10.45
N LEU A 195 4.20 0.03 -9.22
CA LEU A 195 3.56 -1.26 -8.93
C LEU A 195 2.12 -1.32 -9.44
N ALA A 196 1.32 -0.29 -9.18
CA ALA A 196 -0.06 -0.23 -9.66
C ALA A 196 -0.12 -0.24 -11.20
N GLY A 197 0.75 0.54 -11.86
CA GLY A 197 0.90 0.54 -13.30
C GLY A 197 1.28 -0.83 -13.86
N ALA A 198 2.28 -1.50 -13.26
CA ALA A 198 2.67 -2.84 -13.67
C ALA A 198 1.53 -3.85 -13.50
N LEU A 199 0.81 -3.83 -12.37
CA LEU A 199 -0.36 -4.69 -12.16
C LEU A 199 -1.47 -4.43 -13.20
N LEU A 200 -1.66 -3.18 -13.61
CA LEU A 200 -2.58 -2.83 -14.69
C LEU A 200 -2.13 -3.34 -16.06
N LEU A 201 -0.86 -3.70 -16.28
CA LEU A 201 -0.39 -4.32 -17.52
C LEU A 201 -0.69 -5.83 -17.59
N VAL A 202 -0.94 -6.48 -16.46
CA VAL A 202 -1.18 -7.94 -16.40
C VAL A 202 -2.36 -8.38 -17.27
N PRO A 203 -3.52 -7.71 -17.33
CA PRO A 203 -4.59 -8.07 -18.24
C PRO A 203 -4.16 -8.15 -19.72
N ALA A 204 -3.27 -7.28 -20.17
CA ALA A 204 -2.75 -7.30 -21.54
C ALA A 204 -1.73 -8.41 -21.81
N LEU A 205 -1.19 -9.04 -20.75
CA LEU A 205 -0.41 -10.28 -20.87
C LEU A 205 -1.32 -11.51 -21.01
N LEU A 206 -2.52 -11.46 -20.43
CA LEU A 206 -3.43 -12.61 -20.34
C LEU A 206 -4.49 -12.61 -21.45
N LEU A 207 -4.81 -11.43 -22.01
CA LEU A 207 -5.87 -11.22 -22.99
C LEU A 207 -5.28 -10.59 -24.26
N PRO A 208 -5.87 -10.83 -25.45
CA PRO A 208 -5.39 -10.27 -26.72
C PRO A 208 -5.77 -8.78 -26.87
N LEU A 209 -5.31 -7.95 -25.94
CA LEU A 209 -5.51 -6.50 -25.98
C LEU A 209 -4.49 -5.85 -26.93
N PRO A 210 -4.84 -4.72 -27.56
CA PRO A 210 -3.86 -3.97 -28.35
C PRO A 210 -2.81 -3.36 -27.40
N ALA A 211 -1.66 -4.04 -27.28
CA ALA A 211 -0.68 -3.80 -26.22
C ALA A 211 -0.13 -2.37 -26.19
N ARG A 212 0.19 -1.78 -27.35
CA ARG A 212 0.75 -0.42 -27.46
C ARG A 212 -0.22 0.67 -26.97
N PRO A 213 -1.46 0.81 -27.50
CA PRO A 213 -2.39 1.82 -26.99
C PRO A 213 -2.78 1.56 -25.54
N TYR A 214 -2.93 0.29 -25.13
CA TYR A 214 -3.18 -0.05 -23.74
C TYR A 214 -2.04 0.42 -22.80
N PHE A 215 -0.79 0.16 -23.19
CA PHE A 215 0.39 0.66 -22.48
C PHE A 215 0.39 2.18 -22.34
N MET A 216 0.06 2.92 -23.41
CA MET A 216 -0.01 4.38 -23.36
C MET A 216 -1.07 4.91 -22.39
N ILE A 217 -2.23 4.24 -22.31
CA ILE A 217 -3.28 4.56 -21.33
C ILE A 217 -2.73 4.36 -19.90
N VAL A 218 -2.09 3.22 -19.63
CA VAL A 218 -1.50 2.93 -18.32
C VAL A 218 -0.43 3.97 -17.96
N VAL A 219 0.47 4.32 -18.88
CA VAL A 219 1.49 5.37 -18.67
C VAL A 219 0.84 6.72 -18.37
N ALA A 220 -0.21 7.11 -19.10
CA ALA A 220 -0.93 8.36 -18.85
C ALA A 220 -1.55 8.39 -17.44
N LEU A 221 -2.22 7.31 -17.03
CA LEU A 221 -2.77 7.17 -15.68
C LEU A 221 -1.68 7.25 -14.59
N MET A 222 -0.54 6.61 -14.82
CA MET A 222 0.61 6.69 -13.91
C MET A 222 1.13 8.12 -13.76
N VAL A 223 1.27 8.87 -14.87
CA VAL A 223 1.72 10.28 -14.84
C VAL A 223 0.73 11.15 -14.06
N LEU A 224 -0.57 11.00 -14.31
CA LEU A 224 -1.61 11.74 -13.60
C LEU A 224 -1.58 11.48 -12.09
N GLU A 225 -1.45 10.21 -11.71
CA GLU A 225 -1.35 9.82 -10.29
C GLU A 225 -0.04 10.31 -9.67
N HIS A 226 1.07 10.32 -10.41
CA HIS A 226 2.33 10.90 -9.97
C HIS A 226 2.19 12.38 -9.64
N ILE A 227 1.61 13.17 -10.54
CA ILE A 227 1.34 14.59 -10.33
C ILE A 227 0.44 14.81 -9.10
N ARG A 228 -0.62 14.01 -8.96
CA ARG A 228 -1.53 14.10 -7.80
C ARG A 228 -0.77 13.86 -6.50
N ARG A 229 0.08 12.84 -6.44
CA ARG A 229 0.83 12.46 -5.23
C ARG A 229 1.96 13.44 -4.92
N THR A 230 2.69 13.95 -5.90
CA THR A 230 3.69 15.00 -5.66
C THR A 230 3.04 16.29 -5.18
N ARG A 231 1.84 16.63 -5.66
CA ARG A 231 1.05 17.75 -5.14
C ARG A 231 0.62 17.53 -3.69
N LEU A 232 0.14 16.34 -3.34
CA LEU A 232 -0.19 15.98 -1.94
C LEU A 232 1.02 16.04 -1.01
N LEU A 233 2.21 15.67 -1.49
CA LEU A 233 3.47 15.80 -0.76
C LEU A 233 4.03 17.22 -0.78
N GLY A 234 3.43 18.17 -1.52
CA GLY A 234 3.95 19.53 -1.67
C GLY A 234 5.35 19.58 -2.31
N LEU A 235 5.61 18.76 -3.33
CA LEU A 235 6.93 18.63 -3.98
C LEU A 235 7.03 19.34 -5.35
N GLY A 236 5.99 20.06 -5.78
CA GLY A 236 5.98 20.75 -7.08
C GLY A 236 6.14 19.77 -8.27
N TRP A 237 6.73 20.27 -9.36
CA TRP A 237 6.88 19.52 -10.62
C TRP A 237 8.23 18.82 -10.79
N VAL A 238 9.25 19.21 -10.01
CA VAL A 238 10.64 18.69 -10.14
C VAL A 238 10.71 17.16 -10.13
N PRO A 239 10.05 16.43 -9.21
CA PRO A 239 10.16 14.97 -9.20
C PRO A 239 9.49 14.34 -10.43
N THR A 240 8.38 14.90 -10.91
CA THR A 240 7.69 14.40 -12.10
C THR A 240 8.51 14.61 -13.36
N ILE A 241 9.10 15.80 -13.53
CA ILE A 241 9.94 16.12 -14.68
C ILE A 241 11.15 15.18 -14.71
N THR A 242 11.88 15.07 -13.60
CA THR A 242 13.06 14.19 -13.53
C THR A 242 12.70 12.71 -13.72
N TRP A 243 11.51 12.28 -13.26
CA TRP A 243 11.04 10.89 -13.42
C TRP A 243 10.79 10.55 -14.90
N ILE A 244 10.15 11.47 -15.63
CA ILE A 244 9.92 11.33 -17.08
C ILE A 244 11.25 11.42 -17.84
N LEU A 245 12.09 12.41 -17.53
CA LEU A 245 13.38 12.62 -18.19
C LEU A 245 14.27 11.38 -18.10
N TYR A 246 14.37 10.75 -16.93
CA TYR A 246 15.10 9.49 -16.78
C TYR A 246 14.63 8.43 -17.78
N ARG A 247 13.32 8.25 -17.92
CA ARG A 247 12.75 7.26 -18.85
C ARG A 247 13.04 7.60 -20.30
N LEU A 248 12.94 8.87 -20.69
CA LEU A 248 13.25 9.30 -22.05
C LEU A 248 14.73 9.12 -22.39
N ILE A 249 15.63 9.50 -21.48
CA ILE A 249 17.08 9.35 -21.65
C ILE A 249 17.46 7.87 -21.80
N ILE A 250 16.93 7.00 -20.94
CA ILE A 250 17.20 5.57 -21.01
C ILE A 250 16.64 4.97 -22.29
N LEU A 251 15.41 5.33 -22.68
CA LEU A 251 14.82 4.86 -23.94
C LEU A 251 15.68 5.25 -25.14
N TYR A 252 16.16 6.50 -25.19
CA TYR A 252 17.08 6.97 -26.23
C TYR A 252 18.43 6.22 -26.22
N ALA A 253 18.95 5.87 -25.04
CA ALA A 253 20.22 5.17 -24.91
C ALA A 253 20.16 3.68 -25.30
N ILE A 254 18.96 3.07 -25.31
CA ILE A 254 18.76 1.64 -25.62
C ILE A 254 18.03 1.40 -26.95
N SER A 255 17.54 2.45 -27.60
CA SER A 255 16.95 2.43 -28.95
C SER A 255 18.00 2.49 -30.02
#